data_AF-A0A963HCE2-F1
#
_entry.id   AF-A0A963HCE2-F1
#
_cell.length_a   1.000
_cell.length_b   1.000
_cell.length_c   1.000
_cell.angle_alpha   90.00
_cell.angle_beta   90.00
_cell.angle_gamma   90.00
#
_symmetry.space_group_name_H-M   'P 1'
#
loop_
_entity.id
_entity.type
_entity.pdbx_description
1 polymer ?
#
loop_
_entity_poly.entity_id
_entity_poly.type
_entity_poly.pdbx_seq_one_letter_code
_entity_poly.pdbx_strand_id
1 'polypeptide(L)' 'EVLVENGGTVVIGGIYTQETRNNTTRIPFFGDLPYIGFLFKNREFIDDKTELLIFITPRIVADNLSLR' A
#
# COMPACT_ATOMS: atom_id res chain seq x y z
N GLU A 1 -16.45 17.88 -12.16
CA GLU A 1 -17.43 17.87 -11.05
C GLU A 1 -17.92 16.44 -10.85
N VAL A 2 -18.05 15.99 -9.61
CA VAL A 2 -18.56 14.64 -9.28
C VAL A 2 -19.96 14.81 -8.70
N LEU A 3 -20.97 14.27 -9.37
CA LEU A 3 -22.36 14.22 -8.88
C LEU A 3 -22.52 12.93 -8.06
N VAL A 4 -22.81 13.05 -6.77
CA VAL A 4 -23.01 11.90 -5.85
C VAL A 4 -24.40 12.01 -5.23
N GLU A 5 -25.14 10.90 -5.18
CA GLU A 5 -26.45 10.85 -4.52
C GLU A 5 -26.32 11.02 -3.00
N ASN A 6 -27.35 11.61 -2.38
CA ASN A 6 -27.44 11.72 -0.92
C ASN A 6 -27.45 10.32 -0.27
N GLY A 7 -26.41 10.01 0.50
CA GLY A 7 -26.21 8.69 1.13
C GLY A 7 -25.44 7.68 0.26
N GLY A 8 -25.03 8.03 -0.96
CA GLY A 8 -24.20 7.17 -1.81
C GLY A 8 -22.72 7.22 -1.41
N THR A 9 -22.06 6.06 -1.27
CA THR A 9 -20.62 6.02 -0.99
C THR A 9 -19.83 6.16 -2.29
N VAL A 10 -18.99 7.18 -2.40
CA VAL A 10 -18.08 7.38 -3.53
C VAL A 10 -16.64 7.09 -3.12
N VAL A 11 -15.90 6.42 -4.01
CA VAL A 11 -14.44 6.29 -3.92
C VAL A 11 -13.82 7.51 -4.56
N ILE A 12 -13.16 8.35 -3.77
CA ILE A 12 -12.51 9.57 -4.28
C ILE A 12 -11.07 9.28 -4.70
N GLY A 13 -10.44 8.29 -4.06
CA GLY A 13 -9.09 7.89 -4.40
C GLY A 13 -8.50 6.83 -3.47
N GLY A 14 -7.28 6.44 -3.78
CA GLY A 14 -6.47 5.54 -3.00
C GLY A 14 -4.98 5.72 -3.29
N ILE A 15 -4.14 5.15 -2.45
CA ILE A 15 -2.69 5.13 -2.63
C ILE A 15 -2.28 3.68 -2.80
N TYR A 16 -1.61 3.38 -3.92
CA TYR A 16 -0.95 2.11 -4.16
C TYR A 16 0.55 2.33 -4.03
N THR A 17 1.15 1.74 -3.01
CA THR A 17 2.61 1.82 -2.81
C THR A 17 3.20 0.43 -2.89
N GLN A 18 4.27 0.32 -3.69
CA GLN A 18 5.01 -0.90 -3.90
C GLN A 18 6.48 -0.62 -3.56
N GLU A 19 7.00 -1.24 -2.51
CA GLU A 19 8.42 -1.21 -2.19
C GLU A 19 9.02 -2.59 -2.46
N THR A 20 10.10 -2.64 -3.26
CA THR A 20 10.85 -3.86 -3.51
C THR A 20 12.27 -3.67 -3.02
N ARG A 21 12.68 -4.51 -2.07
CA ARG A 21 14.03 -4.48 -1.50
C ARG A 21 14.73 -5.80 -1.76
N ASN A 22 15.89 -5.71 -2.39
CA ASN A 22 16.78 -6.85 -2.60
C ASN A 22 18.03 -6.64 -1.75
N ASN A 23 18.16 -7.43 -0.70
CA ASN A 23 19.28 -7.39 0.22
C ASN A 23 20.12 -8.66 0.03
N THR A 24 21.38 -8.50 -0.35
CA THR A 24 22.31 -9.63 -0.49
C THR A 24 23.43 -9.48 0.51
N THR A 25 23.42 -10.33 1.53
CA THR A 25 24.52 -10.43 2.51
C THR A 25 25.44 -11.58 2.08
N ARG A 26 26.75 -11.33 2.02
CA ARG A 26 27.73 -12.36 1.61
C ARG A 26 29.01 -12.27 2.41
N ILE A 27 29.66 -13.41 2.63
CA ILE A 27 31.00 -13.44 3.20
C ILE A 27 31.99 -12.98 2.11
N PRO A 28 32.83 -11.96 2.35
CA PRO A 28 33.87 -11.56 1.41
C PRO A 28 34.82 -12.73 1.12
N PHE A 29 35.32 -12.84 -0.11
CA PHE A 29 36.10 -13.98 -0.64
C PHE A 29 35.28 -15.27 -0.91
N PHE A 30 34.65 -15.86 0.10
CA PHE A 30 33.94 -17.15 -0.06
C PHE A 30 32.62 -17.06 -0.84
N GLY A 31 31.97 -15.89 -0.84
CA GLY A 31 30.75 -15.68 -1.61
C GLY A 31 30.95 -15.78 -3.12
N ASP A 32 32.15 -15.49 -3.65
CA ASP A 32 32.38 -15.42 -5.10
C ASP A 32 32.96 -16.69 -5.70
N LEU A 33 33.11 -17.74 -4.89
CA LEU A 33 33.58 -19.03 -5.38
C LEU A 33 32.60 -19.63 -6.40
N PRO A 34 33.09 -20.08 -7.56
CA PRO A 34 32.26 -20.84 -8.50
C PRO A 34 31.78 -22.14 -7.83
N TYR A 35 30.61 -22.62 -8.24
CA TYR A 35 29.93 -23.81 -7.72
C TYR A 35 29.42 -23.73 -6.26
N ILE A 36 30.20 -23.20 -5.31
CA ILE A 36 29.85 -23.23 -3.87
C ILE A 36 29.51 -21.89 -3.24
N GLY A 37 29.73 -20.77 -3.95
CA GLY A 37 29.52 -19.42 -3.41
C GLY A 37 28.10 -19.12 -2.94
N PHE A 38 27.09 -19.88 -3.39
CA PHE A 38 25.71 -19.74 -2.94
C PHE A 38 25.49 -20.16 -1.47
N LEU A 39 26.32 -21.08 -0.94
CA LEU A 39 26.25 -21.50 0.48
C LEU A 39 26.74 -20.40 1.44
N PHE A 40 27.48 -19.41 0.92
CA PHE A 40 28.06 -18.30 1.68
C PHE A 40 27.38 -16.95 1.36
N LYS A 41 26.21 -17.00 0.72
CA LYS A 41 25.39 -15.86 0.33
C LYS A 41 23.99 -16.04 0.91
N ASN A 42 23.50 -15.04 1.64
CA ASN A 42 22.10 -14.92 2.01
C ASN A 42 21.45 -13.84 1.14
N ARG A 43 20.36 -14.19 0.46
CA ARG A 43 19.57 -13.26 -0.34
C ARG A 43 18.21 -13.13 0.29
N GLU A 44 17.85 -11.90 0.60
CA GLU A 44 16.57 -11.53 1.15
C GLU A 44 15.84 -10.66 0.12
N PHE A 45 14.68 -11.14 -0.31
CA PHE A 45 13.78 -10.45 -1.20
C PHE A 45 12.55 -10.04 -0.40
N ILE A 46 12.36 -8.73 -0.23
CA ILE A 46 11.21 -8.17 0.46
C ILE A 46 10.36 -7.44 -0.58
N ASP A 47 9.07 -7.78 -0.61
CA ASP A 47 8.05 -7.24 -1.51
C ASP A 47 6.90 -6.70 -0.64
N ASP A 48 6.95 -5.40 -0.34
CA ASP A 48 5.98 -4.73 0.52
C ASP A 48 4.92 -3.99 -0.31
N LYS A 49 3.66 -4.39 -0.13
CA LYS A 49 2.50 -3.85 -0.84
C LYS A 49 1.56 -3.17 0.14
N THR A 50 1.32 -1.88 -0.08
CA THR A 50 0.39 -1.10 0.74
C THR A 50 -0.69 -0.50 -0.13
N GLU A 51 -1.95 -0.83 0.19
CA GLU A 51 -3.15 -0.33 -0.49
C GLU A 51 -4.01 0.44 0.51
N LEU A 52 -4.17 1.74 0.27
CA LEU A 52 -5.08 2.59 1.05
C LEU A 52 -6.23 3.05 0.16
N LEU A 53 -7.47 2.90 0.65
CA LEU A 53 -8.68 3.37 -0.04
C LEU A 53 -9.42 4.39 0.83
N ILE A 54 -9.89 5.48 0.22
CA ILE A 54 -10.66 6.54 0.89
C ILE A 54 -12.08 6.58 0.33
N PHE A 55 -13.05 6.37 1.21
CA PHE A 55 -14.48 6.40 0.91
C PHE A 55 -15.14 7.60 1.58
N ILE A 56 -16.03 8.28 0.87
CA ILE A 56 -16.87 9.34 1.44
C ILE A 56 -18.34 9.03 1.17
N THR A 57 -19.17 9.19 2.20
CA THR A 57 -20.63 9.05 2.12
C THR A 57 -21.25 10.38 2.59
N PRO A 58 -21.72 11.24 1.67
CA PRO A 58 -22.35 12.50 2.04
C PRO A 58 -23.76 12.23 2.60
N ARG A 59 -24.17 12.99 3.63
CA ARG A 59 -25.53 12.95 4.19
C ARG A 59 -26.10 14.37 4.20
N ILE A 60 -27.21 14.58 3.51
CA ILE A 60 -27.95 15.86 3.55
C ILE A 60 -28.79 15.88 4.82
N VAL A 61 -28.58 16.88 5.66
CA VAL A 61 -29.39 17.17 6.85
C VAL A 61 -30.31 18.33 6.48
N ALA A 62 -31.63 18.13 6.58
CA ALA A 62 -32.58 19.21 6.41
C ALA A 62 -32.75 19.92 7.77
N ASP A 63 -32.33 21.19 7.87
CA ASP A 63 -32.61 22.04 9.02
C ASP A 63 -34.09 22.42 9.02
N ASN A 64 -34.94 21.58 9.61
CA ASN A 64 -36.34 21.94 9.85
C ASN A 64 -36.92 21.43 11.18
N LEU A 65 -36.08 21.24 12.19
CA LEU A 65 -36.54 20.99 13.55
C LEU A 65 -35.94 21.95 14.57
N SER A 66 -35.90 23.25 14.25
CA SER A 66 -36.09 24.26 15.30
C SER A 66 -37.54 24.12 15.75
N LEU A 67 -37.73 23.28 16.77
CA LEU A 67 -38.99 23.07 17.46
C LEU A 67 -39.61 24.43 17.81
N ARG A 68 -40.92 24.47 17.58
CA ARG A 68 -41.85 25.59 17.83
C ARG A 68 -41.60 26.30 19.15
#